data_AF-A0A813XIA2-F1
#
_entry.id   AF-A0A813XIA2-F1
#
_cell.length_a   1.000
_cell.length_b   1.000
_cell.length_c   1.000
_cell.angle_alpha   90.00
_cell.angle_beta   90.00
_cell.angle_gamma   90.00
#
_symmetry.space_group_name_H-M   'P 1'
#
loop_
_entity.id
_entity.type
_entity.pdbx_description
1 polymer ?
#
loop_
_entity_poly.entity_id
_entity_poly.type
_entity_poly.pdbx_seq_one_letter_code
_entity_poly.pdbx_strand_id
1 'polypeptide(L)'
;MNELAGWLRTSFPGIYIVSIEIGNDFDDSFLWSLDKQVEHFCTRIRNDIHLQQARFHQLVTKYAYEKFIQDRISIANYWHNPTQLNKYISQCHFLPDINNERETHNKIYCTNMLKLNAFVITYLDLDEIIVPKQSG
;
A
#
# COMPACT_ATOMS: atom_id res chain seq x y z
N MET A 1 16.75 2.39 -3.76
CA MET A 1 16.68 1.30 -2.76
C MET A 1 17.53 1.53 -1.51
N ASN A 2 18.75 2.08 -1.62
CA ASN A 2 19.65 2.24 -0.46
C ASN A 2 19.10 3.14 0.68
N GLU A 3 18.41 4.23 0.36
CA GLU A 3 17.82 5.11 1.39
C GLU A 3 16.69 4.44 2.18
N LEU A 4 15.76 3.77 1.49
CA LEU A 4 14.64 3.06 2.14
C LEU A 4 15.16 1.92 3.02
N ALA A 5 16.09 1.10 2.49
CA ALA A 5 16.69 0.03 3.27
C ALA A 5 17.50 0.58 4.46
N GLY A 6 18.19 1.71 4.29
CA GLY A 6 18.91 2.39 5.38
C GLY A 6 17.98 2.89 6.47
N TRP A 7 16.92 3.60 6.10
CA TRP A 7 15.90 4.07 7.04
C TRP A 7 15.24 2.91 7.78
N LEU A 8 14.87 1.82 7.08
CA LEU A 8 14.29 0.63 7.70
C LEU A 8 15.22 0.02 8.74
N ARG A 9 16.52 -0.12 8.46
CA ARG A 9 17.48 -0.65 9.45
C ARG A 9 17.61 0.22 10.69
N THR A 10 17.56 1.54 10.52
CA THR A 10 17.64 2.50 11.63
C THR A 10 16.37 2.50 12.47
N SER A 11 15.19 2.54 11.82
CA SER A 11 13.89 2.55 12.49
C SER A 11 13.53 1.21 13.12
N PHE A 12 14.13 0.11 12.63
CA PHE A 12 13.85 -1.25 13.05
C PHE A 12 15.15 -2.05 13.24
N PRO A 13 15.86 -1.87 14.36
CA PRO A 13 17.06 -2.64 14.65
C PRO A 13 16.78 -4.16 14.59
N GLY A 14 17.59 -4.89 13.82
CA GLY A 14 17.42 -6.33 13.63
C GLY A 14 16.42 -6.74 12.53
N ILE A 15 15.87 -5.79 11.77
CA ILE A 15 14.97 -6.10 10.64
C ILE A 15 15.72 -6.84 9.52
N TYR A 16 15.09 -7.89 9.01
CA TYR A 16 15.52 -8.58 7.80
C TYR A 16 14.98 -7.85 6.57
N ILE A 17 15.87 -7.44 5.66
CA ILE A 17 15.52 -6.73 4.41
C ILE A 17 16.13 -7.49 3.25
N VAL A 18 15.29 -7.92 2.33
CA VAL A 18 15.69 -8.53 1.07
C VAL A 18 14.99 -7.82 -0.08
N SER A 19 15.75 -7.53 -1.15
CA SER A 19 15.20 -7.04 -2.40
C SER A 19 14.85 -8.25 -3.26
N ILE A 20 13.58 -8.37 -3.66
CA ILE A 20 13.15 -9.37 -4.63
C ILE A 20 12.94 -8.65 -5.94
N GLU A 21 13.85 -8.90 -6.87
CA GLU A 21 13.76 -8.40 -8.23
C GLU A 21 12.89 -9.35 -9.05
N ILE A 22 11.90 -8.79 -9.76
CA ILE A 22 11.04 -9.53 -10.67
C ILE A 22 11.36 -8.99 -12.07
N GLY A 23 12.00 -9.84 -12.88
CA GLY A 23 12.52 -9.48 -14.19
C GLY A 23 13.85 -8.73 -14.10
N ASN A 24 14.90 -9.32 -14.66
CA ASN A 24 16.24 -8.73 -14.64
C ASN A 24 16.81 -8.48 -16.05
N ASP A 25 16.11 -8.94 -17.09
CA ASP A 25 16.44 -8.76 -18.50
C ASP A 25 15.19 -8.31 -19.31
N PHE A 26 15.43 -7.71 -20.48
CA PHE A 26 14.38 -7.24 -21.40
C PHE A 26 13.40 -8.38 -21.78
N ASP A 27 13.92 -9.59 -21.94
CA ASP A 27 13.13 -10.79 -22.28
C ASP A 27 12.21 -11.21 -21.12
N ASP A 28 12.63 -11.09 -19.87
CA ASP A 28 11.81 -11.47 -18.71
C ASP A 28 10.69 -10.46 -18.42
N SER A 29 10.91 -9.18 -18.75
CA SER A 29 9.92 -8.11 -18.53
C SER A 29 8.83 -8.06 -19.61
N PHE A 30 9.14 -8.50 -20.83
CA PHE A 30 8.21 -8.45 -21.97
C PHE A 30 7.61 -9.82 -22.33
N LEU A 31 8.32 -10.93 -22.06
CA LEU A 31 7.91 -12.27 -22.50
C LEU A 31 7.36 -13.16 -21.37
N TRP A 32 7.56 -12.84 -20.09
CA TRP A 32 6.95 -13.64 -19.02
C TRP A 32 5.48 -13.28 -18.85
N SER A 33 4.63 -14.31 -18.73
CA SER A 33 3.26 -14.10 -18.25
C SER A 33 3.27 -13.64 -16.80
N LEU A 34 2.25 -12.87 -16.42
CA LEU A 34 2.04 -12.47 -15.01
C LEU A 34 2.04 -13.67 -14.07
N ASP A 35 1.47 -14.80 -14.49
CA ASP A 35 1.46 -16.04 -13.70
C ASP A 35 2.87 -16.53 -13.36
N LYS A 36 3.82 -16.49 -14.31
CA LYS A 36 5.21 -16.87 -14.07
C LYS A 36 5.93 -15.89 -13.15
N GLN A 37 5.67 -14.59 -13.29
CA GLN A 37 6.22 -13.58 -12.40
C GLN A 37 5.71 -13.77 -10.96
N VAL A 38 4.42 -14.06 -10.81
CA VAL A 38 3.78 -14.37 -9.51
C VAL A 38 4.35 -15.67 -8.94
N GLU A 39 4.47 -16.73 -9.72
CA GLU A 39 5.05 -18.00 -9.27
C GLU A 39 6.50 -17.84 -8.81
N HIS A 40 7.31 -17.09 -9.57
CA HIS A 40 8.69 -16.78 -9.21
C HIS A 40 8.75 -16.01 -7.88
N PHE A 41 7.96 -14.95 -7.76
CA PHE A 41 7.87 -14.17 -6.52
C PHE A 41 7.44 -15.04 -5.34
N CYS A 42 6.36 -15.81 -5.48
CA CYS A 42 5.86 -16.71 -4.44
C CYS A 42 6.90 -17.76 -4.04
N THR A 43 7.65 -18.30 -4.99
CA THR A 43 8.73 -19.26 -4.72
C THR A 43 9.84 -18.63 -3.91
N ARG A 44 10.26 -17.39 -4.24
CA ARG A 44 11.27 -16.64 -3.48
C ARG A 44 10.80 -16.35 -2.06
N ILE A 45 9.56 -15.90 -1.87
CA ILE A 45 8.96 -15.67 -0.55
C ILE A 45 8.89 -16.96 0.27
N ARG A 46 8.38 -18.05 -0.32
CA ARG A 46 8.20 -19.33 0.38
C ARG A 46 9.52 -19.97 0.77
N ASN A 47 10.58 -19.78 0.02
CA ASN A 47 11.88 -20.38 0.34
C ASN A 47 12.70 -19.55 1.33
N ASP A 48 12.24 -18.36 1.71
CA ASP A 48 12.89 -17.49 2.69
C ASP A 48 12.24 -17.62 4.07
N ILE A 49 12.91 -18.31 4.98
CA ILE A 49 12.42 -18.57 6.35
C ILE A 49 12.15 -17.28 7.14
N HIS A 50 12.85 -16.18 6.85
CA HIS A 50 12.65 -14.91 7.53
C HIS A 50 11.39 -14.20 7.03
N LEU A 51 11.07 -14.34 5.74
CA LEU A 51 9.85 -13.76 5.16
C LEU A 51 8.59 -14.54 5.51
N GLN A 52 8.69 -15.86 5.70
CA GLN A 52 7.55 -16.66 6.19
C GLN A 52 7.01 -16.17 7.54
N GLN A 53 7.86 -15.54 8.35
CA GLN A 53 7.50 -15.00 9.66
C GLN A 53 7.09 -13.52 9.61
N ALA A 54 7.10 -12.90 8.42
CA ALA A 54 6.84 -11.47 8.28
C ALA A 54 5.41 -11.11 8.70
N ARG A 55 5.29 -10.11 9.58
CA ARG A 55 3.99 -9.61 10.07
C ARG A 55 3.66 -8.28 9.41
N PHE A 56 3.55 -8.27 8.07
CA PHE A 56 3.35 -7.05 7.28
C PHE A 56 2.18 -6.18 7.79
N HIS A 57 1.06 -6.81 8.12
CA HIS A 57 -0.10 -6.12 8.71
C HIS A 57 0.24 -5.32 9.98
N GLN A 58 1.10 -5.86 10.85
CA GLN A 58 1.50 -5.19 12.09
C GLN A 58 2.42 -4.00 11.82
N LEU A 59 3.30 -4.11 10.83
CA LEU A 59 4.17 -3.02 10.40
C LEU A 59 3.35 -1.86 9.83
N VAL A 60 2.42 -2.12 8.91
CA VAL A 60 1.57 -1.07 8.35
C VAL A 60 0.70 -0.44 9.44
N THR A 61 0.06 -1.25 10.29
CA THR A 61 -0.77 -0.75 11.40
C THR A 61 -0.02 0.18 12.34
N LYS A 62 1.28 -0.06 12.57
CA LYS A 62 2.07 0.73 13.51
C LYS A 62 2.72 1.97 12.88
N TYR A 63 3.11 1.90 11.61
CA TYR A 63 3.97 2.92 10.99
C TYR A 63 3.38 3.59 9.74
N ALA A 64 2.17 3.24 9.31
CA ALA A 64 1.55 3.81 8.12
C ALA A 64 1.60 5.34 8.11
N TYR A 65 1.32 5.99 9.24
CA TYR A 65 1.23 7.45 9.33
C TYR A 65 2.57 8.17 9.59
N GLU A 66 3.69 7.46 9.62
CA GLU A 66 5.00 8.10 9.69
C GLU A 66 5.29 8.85 8.39
N LYS A 67 5.77 10.10 8.47
CA LYS A 67 5.98 10.97 7.30
C LYS A 67 6.80 10.29 6.20
N PHE A 68 7.90 9.64 6.57
CA PHE A 68 8.76 8.93 5.62
C PHE A 68 8.03 7.79 4.89
N ILE A 69 7.12 7.10 5.57
CA ILE A 69 6.30 6.04 4.99
C ILE A 69 5.24 6.62 4.06
N GLN A 70 4.51 7.66 4.50
CA GLN A 70 3.53 8.37 3.66
C GLN A 70 4.17 8.92 2.36
N ASP A 71 5.40 9.42 2.44
CA ASP A 71 6.11 10.00 1.28
C ASP A 71 6.60 8.95 0.26
N ARG A 72 6.69 7.67 0.63
CA ARG A 72 7.41 6.64 -0.17
C ARG A 72 6.62 5.37 -0.44
N ILE A 73 5.61 5.05 0.36
CA ILE A 73 4.83 3.82 0.27
C ILE A 73 3.37 4.18 -0.06
N SER A 74 2.94 3.84 -1.27
CA SER A 74 1.58 4.16 -1.75
C SER A 74 0.49 3.58 -0.86
N ILE A 75 0.66 2.34 -0.36
CA ILE A 75 -0.33 1.67 0.52
C ILE A 75 -0.65 2.50 1.76
N ALA A 76 0.33 3.21 2.30
CA ALA A 76 0.14 4.04 3.49
C ALA A 76 -0.81 5.23 3.25
N ASN A 77 -0.90 5.71 2.01
CA ASN A 77 -1.70 6.87 1.64
C ASN A 77 -3.22 6.59 1.61
N TYR A 78 -3.61 5.32 1.67
CA TYR A 78 -5.02 4.91 1.81
C TYR A 78 -5.24 3.93 2.98
N TRP A 79 -4.25 3.78 3.86
CA TRP A 79 -4.42 2.99 5.07
C TRP A 79 -5.39 3.71 6.02
N HIS A 80 -6.57 3.13 6.21
CA HIS A 80 -7.61 3.69 7.07
C HIS A 80 -7.79 2.82 8.32
N ASN A 81 -7.09 3.19 9.41
CA ASN A 81 -7.22 2.50 10.69
C ASN A 81 -8.31 3.15 11.57
N PRO A 82 -9.48 2.51 11.76
CA PRO A 82 -10.60 3.08 12.52
C PRO A 82 -10.27 3.28 14.02
N THR A 83 -9.30 2.53 14.56
CA THR A 83 -8.87 2.68 15.97
C THR A 83 -7.93 3.87 16.19
N GLN A 84 -7.44 4.50 15.11
CA GLN A 84 -6.49 5.61 15.16
C GLN A 84 -6.95 6.77 14.26
N LEU A 85 -8.25 7.07 14.28
CA LEU A 85 -8.88 8.03 13.38
C LEU A 85 -8.22 9.42 13.42
N ASN A 86 -7.84 9.92 14.60
CA ASN A 86 -7.17 11.22 14.72
C ASN A 86 -5.83 11.26 13.98
N LYS A 87 -5.04 10.17 14.03
CA LYS A 87 -3.78 10.07 13.29
C LYS A 87 -4.05 9.98 11.79
N TYR A 88 -5.03 9.17 11.40
CA TYR A 88 -5.45 9.05 10.01
C TYR A 88 -5.83 10.41 9.41
N ILE A 89 -6.79 11.13 10.01
CA ILE A 89 -7.27 12.42 9.51
C ILE A 89 -6.13 13.45 9.45
N SER A 90 -5.26 13.50 10.46
CA SER A 90 -4.21 14.53 10.52
C SER A 90 -2.97 14.19 9.68
N GLN A 91 -2.53 12.94 9.62
CA GLN A 91 -1.22 12.53 9.10
C GLN A 91 -1.27 11.76 7.77
N CYS A 92 -2.41 11.17 7.37
CA CYS A 92 -2.50 10.50 6.08
C CYS A 92 -2.56 11.53 4.93
N HIS A 93 -1.64 11.46 3.97
CA HIS A 93 -1.48 12.53 2.98
C HIS A 93 -2.58 12.58 1.92
N PHE A 94 -3.26 11.46 1.65
CA PHE A 94 -4.12 11.34 0.47
C PHE A 94 -5.59 11.06 0.80
N LEU A 95 -5.93 9.90 1.36
CA LEU A 95 -7.33 9.49 1.51
C LEU A 95 -8.22 10.49 2.27
N PRO A 96 -7.84 11.06 3.43
CA PRO A 96 -8.69 12.05 4.11
C PRO A 96 -8.74 13.41 3.38
N ASP A 97 -7.79 13.70 2.49
CA ASP A 97 -7.81 14.91 1.66
C ASP A 97 -8.83 14.77 0.53
N ILE A 98 -8.71 13.71 -0.28
CA ILE A 98 -9.63 13.49 -1.41
C ILE A 98 -11.07 13.22 -0.95
N ASN A 99 -11.24 12.63 0.23
CA ASN A 99 -12.55 12.36 0.83
C ASN A 99 -13.13 13.56 1.58
N ASN A 100 -12.44 14.71 1.62
CA ASN A 100 -12.91 15.88 2.35
C ASN A 100 -13.22 15.58 3.84
N GLU A 101 -12.34 14.84 4.51
CA GLU A 101 -12.50 14.44 5.93
C GLU A 101 -11.74 15.38 6.89
N ARG A 102 -10.90 16.26 6.36
CA ARG A 102 -10.20 17.31 7.12
C ARG A 102 -11.12 18.52 7.34
N GLU A 103 -10.81 19.32 8.36
CA GLU A 103 -11.60 20.54 8.67
C GLU A 103 -11.74 21.50 7.49
N THR A 104 -10.67 21.65 6.70
CA THR A 104 -10.67 22.46 5.48
C THR A 104 -11.03 21.59 4.28
N HIS A 105 -12.19 21.87 3.69
CA HIS A 105 -12.69 21.14 2.53
C HIS A 105 -12.29 21.78 1.20
N ASN A 106 -11.92 20.97 0.22
CA ASN A 106 -11.68 21.39 -1.16
C ASN A 106 -12.95 21.23 -2.01
N LYS A 107 -13.73 22.32 -2.14
CA LYS A 107 -14.98 22.34 -2.93
C LYS A 107 -14.79 22.01 -4.42
N ILE A 108 -13.56 22.12 -4.94
CA ILE A 108 -13.26 21.78 -6.34
C ILE A 108 -13.39 20.27 -6.55
N TYR A 109 -13.03 19.43 -5.56
CA TYR A 109 -13.16 17.98 -5.67
C TYR A 109 -14.61 17.57 -5.88
N CYS A 110 -15.53 18.08 -5.05
CA CYS A 110 -16.96 17.85 -5.21
C CYS A 110 -17.47 18.34 -6.57
N THR A 111 -17.12 19.58 -6.95
CA THR A 111 -17.51 20.16 -8.25
C THR A 111 -17.03 19.31 -9.43
N ASN A 112 -15.84 18.73 -9.36
CA ASN A 112 -15.30 17.89 -10.44
C ASN A 112 -15.94 16.49 -10.46
N MET A 113 -16.17 15.87 -9.31
CA MET A 113 -16.88 14.59 -9.21
C MET A 113 -18.29 14.67 -9.78
N LEU A 114 -19.00 15.79 -9.54
CA LEU A 114 -20.35 16.02 -10.07
C LEU A 114 -20.41 16.18 -11.61
N LYS A 115 -19.27 16.36 -12.29
CA LYS A 115 -19.22 16.44 -13.76
C LYS A 115 -19.24 15.06 -14.43
N LEU A 116 -19.07 13.98 -13.68
CA LEU A 116 -19.08 12.63 -14.23
C LEU A 116 -20.48 12.30 -14.77
N ASN A 117 -20.55 11.84 -16.03
CA ASN A 117 -21.80 11.33 -16.60
C ASN A 117 -22.26 10.03 -15.93
N ALA A 118 -21.31 9.23 -15.46
CA ALA A 118 -21.55 7.99 -14.72
C ALA A 118 -20.40 7.74 -13.75
N PHE A 119 -20.72 7.19 -12.58
CA PHE A 119 -19.76 6.68 -11.61
C PHE A 119 -20.13 5.23 -11.32
N VAL A 120 -19.35 4.30 -11.86
CA VAL A 120 -19.60 2.85 -11.76
C VAL A 120 -18.59 2.26 -10.79
N ILE A 121 -19.10 1.56 -9.78
CA ILE A 121 -18.30 0.83 -8.80
C ILE A 121 -18.59 -0.66 -9.00
N THR A 122 -17.56 -1.49 -9.03
CA THR A 122 -17.68 -2.95 -9.14
C THR A 122 -17.22 -3.58 -7.85
N TYR A 123 -18.03 -4.48 -7.31
CA TYR A 123 -17.75 -5.17 -6.06
C TYR A 123 -17.81 -6.68 -6.28
N LEU A 124 -16.94 -7.42 -5.58
CA LEU A 124 -16.89 -8.88 -5.63
C LEU A 124 -17.12 -9.47 -4.24
N ASP A 125 -18.13 -10.34 -4.12
CA ASP A 125 -18.46 -10.98 -2.84
C ASP A 125 -17.37 -11.91 -2.30
N LEU A 126 -16.57 -12.46 -3.21
CA LEU A 126 -15.47 -13.38 -2.97
C LEU A 126 -14.11 -12.68 -2.90
N ASP A 127 -14.06 -11.35 -2.79
CA ASP A 127 -12.79 -10.64 -2.60
C ASP A 127 -12.19 -10.95 -1.21
N GLU A 128 -10.97 -11.51 -1.21
CA GLU A 128 -10.20 -11.83 0.00
C GLU A 128 -9.01 -10.87 0.22
N ILE A 129 -8.83 -9.89 -0.66
CA ILE A 129 -7.69 -8.96 -0.66
C ILE A 129 -8.09 -7.61 -0.05
N ILE A 130 -9.24 -7.07 -0.45
CA ILE A 130 -9.74 -5.78 0.04
C ILE A 130 -10.47 -5.98 1.38
N VAL A 131 -10.04 -5.26 2.42
CA VAL A 131 -10.60 -5.38 3.77
C VAL A 131 -10.90 -3.98 4.33
N PRO A 132 -12.18 -3.66 4.59
CA PRO A 132 -13.39 -4.46 4.33
C PRO A 132 -13.72 -4.49 2.83
N LYS A 133 -14.23 -5.62 2.30
CA LYS A 133 -14.54 -5.77 0.87
C LYS A 133 -15.47 -4.70 0.29
N GLN A 134 -16.29 -4.08 1.13
CA GLN A 134 -17.17 -2.98 0.76
C GLN A 134 -16.44 -1.69 0.35
N SER A 135 -15.13 -1.60 0.57
CA SER A 135 -14.32 -0.47 0.07
C SER A 135 -13.82 -0.66 -1.36
N GLY A 136 -14.01 -1.85 -1.95
CA GLY A 136 -13.66 -2.18 -3.33
C GLY A 136 -14.70 -1.73 -4.34
#